data_AF-A0A258F0G2-F1
#
_entry.id   AF-A0A258F0G2-F1
#
_cell.length_a   1.000
_cell.length_b   1.000
_cell.length_c   1.000
_cell.angle_alpha   90.00
_cell.angle_beta   90.00
_cell.angle_gamma   90.00
#
_symmetry.space_group_name_H-M   'P 1'
#
loop_
_entity.id
_entity.type
_entity.pdbx_description
1 polymer ?
#
loop_
_entity_poly.entity_id
_entity_poly.type
_entity_poly.pdbx_seq_one_letter_code
_entity_poly.pdbx_strand_id
1 'polypeptide(L)'
;MTGEAALDRSLWTVTGADALTFLQGLVSNDLRPLEAAPGIVWAALLTPQGKYLADFSNGIGLIPPTKTSAAMTENYKDGGPMAVFFGLTQAQALVRPVTPGYVVQAKVFEKALADIANGAEVTATLDAAVDEINADIEKNGGYGH
;
A
#
# COMPACT_ATOMS: atom_id res chain seq x y z
N MET A 1 -22.71 -40.80 -8.98
CA MET A 1 -22.26 -39.90 -7.90
C MET A 1 -22.91 -38.55 -8.10
N THR A 2 -23.73 -38.11 -7.17
CA THR A 2 -24.24 -36.74 -7.12
C THR A 2 -23.10 -35.86 -6.62
N GLY A 3 -22.55 -35.01 -7.48
CA GLY A 3 -21.51 -34.04 -7.10
C GLY A 3 -22.05 -32.94 -6.21
N GLU A 4 -21.16 -32.29 -5.45
CA GLU A 4 -21.48 -31.14 -4.61
C GLU A 4 -21.95 -29.96 -5.47
N ALA A 5 -23.09 -29.35 -5.10
CA ALA A 5 -23.64 -28.18 -5.77
C ALA A 5 -23.41 -26.93 -4.90
N ALA A 6 -22.56 -26.01 -5.37
CA ALA A 6 -22.35 -24.70 -4.75
C ALA A 6 -23.23 -23.66 -5.44
N LEU A 7 -24.48 -23.52 -4.98
CA LEU A 7 -25.50 -22.65 -5.58
C LEU A 7 -25.17 -21.15 -5.47
N ASP A 8 -24.20 -20.79 -4.64
CA ASP A 8 -23.67 -19.44 -4.41
C ASP A 8 -22.51 -19.07 -5.35
N ARG A 9 -22.07 -19.99 -6.21
CA ARG A 9 -20.95 -19.77 -7.13
C ARG A 9 -21.43 -19.58 -8.57
N SER A 10 -20.71 -18.76 -9.32
CA SER A 10 -20.95 -18.55 -10.75
C SER A 10 -19.70 -18.91 -11.53
N LEU A 11 -19.88 -19.57 -12.68
CA LEU A 11 -18.81 -19.83 -13.64
C LEU A 11 -18.79 -18.70 -14.66
N TRP A 12 -17.60 -18.12 -14.86
CA TRP A 12 -17.36 -17.10 -15.88
C TRP A 12 -16.37 -17.66 -16.90
N THR A 13 -16.71 -17.55 -18.18
CA THR A 13 -15.81 -17.93 -19.26
C THR A 13 -15.11 -16.69 -19.79
N VAL A 14 -13.78 -16.67 -19.71
CA VAL A 14 -12.94 -15.62 -20.27
C VAL A 14 -12.37 -16.12 -21.61
N THR A 15 -12.56 -15.35 -22.68
CA THR A 15 -12.16 -15.72 -24.05
C THR A 15 -11.29 -14.65 -24.69
N GLY A 16 -10.53 -15.01 -25.73
CA GLY A 16 -9.66 -14.09 -26.48
C GLY A 16 -8.21 -14.57 -26.48
N ALA A 17 -7.41 -14.09 -27.44
CA ALA A 17 -6.02 -14.51 -27.59
C ALA A 17 -5.15 -14.16 -26.37
N ASP A 18 -5.50 -13.08 -25.67
CA ASP A 18 -4.72 -12.55 -24.56
C ASP A 18 -5.24 -12.99 -23.17
N ALA A 19 -6.21 -13.91 -23.09
CA ALA A 19 -6.87 -14.24 -21.83
C ALA A 19 -5.89 -14.73 -20.74
N LEU A 20 -4.92 -15.59 -21.10
CA LEU A 20 -3.92 -16.11 -20.16
C LEU A 20 -2.94 -15.01 -19.74
N THR A 21 -2.40 -14.27 -20.70
CA THR A 21 -1.46 -13.16 -20.44
C THR A 21 -2.10 -12.04 -19.61
N PHE A 22 -3.38 -11.75 -19.84
CA PHE A 22 -4.15 -10.78 -19.07
C PHE A 22 -4.30 -11.21 -17.61
N LEU A 23 -4.61 -12.49 -17.36
CA LEU A 23 -4.78 -13.01 -16.01
C LEU A 23 -3.44 -13.23 -15.29
N GLN A 24 -2.33 -13.38 -16.03
CA GLN A 24 -0.99 -13.51 -15.46
C GLN A 24 -0.65 -12.24 -14.65
N GLY A 25 -0.32 -12.40 -13.37
CA GLY A 25 -0.08 -11.27 -12.46
C GLY A 25 -1.35 -10.64 -11.87
N LEU A 26 -2.55 -11.03 -12.35
CA LEU A 26 -3.82 -10.73 -11.69
C LEU A 26 -4.31 -11.87 -10.80
N VAL A 27 -3.69 -13.04 -10.86
CA VAL A 27 -4.02 -14.21 -10.02
C VAL A 27 -2.80 -14.75 -9.28
N SER A 28 -3.02 -15.41 -8.15
CA SER A 28 -1.98 -15.80 -7.19
C SER A 28 -1.14 -17.00 -7.60
N ASN A 29 -1.29 -17.48 -8.84
CA ASN A 29 -0.61 -18.66 -9.35
C ASN A 29 -0.20 -18.48 -10.81
N ASP A 30 0.81 -19.23 -11.24
CA ASP A 30 1.33 -19.16 -12.60
C ASP A 30 0.39 -19.84 -13.59
N LEU A 31 -0.04 -19.11 -14.62
CA LEU A 31 -0.94 -19.62 -15.66
C LEU A 31 -0.22 -20.13 -16.90
N ARG A 32 1.10 -19.88 -17.03
CA ARG A 32 1.91 -20.33 -18.19
C ARG A 32 1.78 -21.84 -18.49
N PRO A 33 1.61 -22.76 -17.52
CA PRO A 33 1.37 -24.16 -17.84
C PRO A 33 0.15 -24.40 -18.74
N LEU A 34 -0.88 -23.54 -18.65
CA LEU A 34 -2.09 -23.63 -19.46
C LEU A 34 -1.89 -23.17 -20.92
N GLU A 35 -0.79 -22.47 -21.22
CA GLU A 35 -0.40 -22.16 -22.61
C GLU A 35 0.12 -23.41 -23.33
N ALA A 36 0.74 -24.33 -22.59
CA ALA A 36 1.36 -25.54 -23.16
C ALA A 36 0.37 -26.70 -23.32
N ALA A 37 -0.59 -26.86 -22.40
CA ALA A 37 -1.58 -27.93 -22.44
C ALA A 37 -2.85 -27.60 -21.63
N PRO A 38 -4.00 -28.22 -21.94
CA PRO A 38 -5.21 -28.10 -21.12
C PRO A 38 -4.99 -28.55 -19.67
N GLY A 39 -5.57 -27.83 -18.71
CA GLY A 39 -5.45 -28.14 -17.29
C GLY A 39 -6.33 -27.26 -16.40
N ILE A 40 -6.17 -27.41 -15.08
CA ILE A 40 -6.85 -26.60 -14.07
C ILE A 40 -5.78 -26.00 -13.15
N VAL A 41 -5.85 -24.69 -12.92
CA VAL A 41 -5.03 -23.98 -11.95
C VAL A 41 -5.94 -23.40 -10.88
N TRP A 42 -5.69 -23.75 -9.61
CA TRP A 42 -6.31 -23.07 -8.48
C TRP A 42 -5.54 -21.78 -8.17
N ALA A 43 -6.25 -20.65 -8.13
CA ALA A 43 -5.67 -19.35 -7.84
C ALA A 43 -6.72 -18.41 -7.22
N ALA A 44 -6.26 -17.44 -6.43
CA ALA A 44 -7.04 -16.29 -6.01
C ALA A 44 -6.75 -15.09 -6.91
N LEU A 45 -7.66 -14.13 -7.04
CA LEU A 45 -7.38 -12.86 -7.69
C LEU A 45 -6.45 -12.01 -6.80
N LEU A 46 -5.33 -11.55 -7.35
CA LEU A 46 -4.34 -10.69 -6.68
C LEU A 46 -4.76 -9.23 -6.61
N THR A 47 -5.66 -8.78 -7.49
CA THR A 47 -6.24 -7.44 -7.32
C THR A 47 -7.08 -7.48 -6.05
N PRO A 48 -6.72 -6.72 -5.00
CA PRO A 48 -7.56 -6.68 -3.82
C PRO A 48 -8.87 -6.04 -4.25
N GLN A 49 -9.94 -6.84 -4.35
CA GLN A 49 -11.26 -6.29 -4.62
C GLN A 49 -11.60 -5.33 -3.50
N GLY A 50 -12.52 -4.38 -3.74
CA GLY A 50 -12.97 -3.42 -2.72
C GLY A 50 -13.27 -4.10 -1.38
N LYS A 51 -13.78 -5.34 -1.42
CA LYS A 51 -14.00 -6.19 -0.24
C LYS A 51 -12.73 -6.53 0.54
N TYR A 52 -11.66 -7.01 -0.10
CA TYR A 52 -10.41 -7.34 0.61
C TYR A 52 -9.83 -6.08 1.28
N LEU A 53 -9.79 -4.95 0.58
CA LEU A 53 -9.32 -3.68 1.14
C LEU A 53 -10.20 -3.21 2.31
N ALA A 54 -11.52 -3.41 2.21
CA ALA A 54 -12.45 -3.08 3.27
C ALA A 54 -12.30 -4.00 4.49
N ASP A 55 -12.16 -5.31 4.27
CA ASP A 55 -11.93 -6.30 5.33
C ASP A 55 -10.62 -6.01 6.08
N PHE A 56 -9.54 -5.68 5.35
CA PHE A 56 -8.30 -5.23 5.96
C PHE A 56 -8.50 -3.96 6.78
N SER A 57 -9.12 -2.93 6.21
CA SER A 57 -9.39 -1.69 6.94
C SER A 57 -10.22 -1.93 8.21
N ASN A 58 -11.26 -2.76 8.14
CA ASN A 58 -12.06 -3.10 9.32
C ASN A 58 -11.25 -3.88 10.35
N GLY A 59 -10.34 -4.77 9.91
CA GLY A 59 -9.51 -5.58 10.79
C GLY A 59 -8.40 -4.80 11.52
N ILE A 60 -7.78 -3.81 10.86
CA ILE A 60 -6.60 -3.09 11.40
C ILE A 60 -6.81 -1.58 11.58
N GLY A 61 -8.00 -1.06 11.26
CA GLY A 61 -8.38 0.35 11.46
C GLY A 61 -7.78 1.36 10.49
N LEU A 62 -7.01 0.93 9.49
CA LEU A 62 -6.36 1.84 8.53
C LEU A 62 -7.36 2.47 7.56
N ILE A 63 -7.05 3.67 7.07
CA ILE A 63 -7.82 4.36 6.04
C ILE A 63 -7.79 3.53 4.74
N PRO A 64 -8.95 3.16 4.15
CA PRO A 64 -9.00 2.46 2.88
C PRO A 64 -8.40 3.29 1.74
N PRO A 65 -7.63 2.68 0.82
CA PRO A 65 -6.95 3.42 -0.25
C PRO A 65 -7.87 3.83 -1.40
N THR A 66 -9.13 3.36 -1.42
CA THR A 66 -10.11 3.71 -2.47
C THR A 66 -11.46 4.08 -1.88
N LYS A 67 -12.22 4.93 -2.57
CA LYS A 67 -13.60 5.28 -2.19
C LYS A 67 -14.52 4.06 -2.16
N THR A 68 -14.34 3.14 -3.11
CA THR A 68 -15.15 1.92 -3.22
C THR A 68 -14.96 1.00 -2.01
N SER A 69 -13.72 0.83 -1.54
CA SER A 69 -13.48 0.06 -0.32
C SER A 69 -13.93 0.82 0.93
N ALA A 70 -13.75 2.14 0.99
CA ALA A 70 -14.25 2.98 2.08
C ALA A 70 -15.75 2.83 2.31
N ALA A 71 -16.55 2.86 1.24
CA ALA A 71 -18.00 2.67 1.30
C ALA A 71 -18.44 1.33 1.91
N MET A 72 -17.56 0.31 1.91
CA MET A 72 -17.83 -1.02 2.47
C MET A 72 -17.38 -1.16 3.93
N THR A 73 -16.66 -0.18 4.49
CA THR A 73 -16.14 -0.25 5.87
C THR A 73 -17.13 0.26 6.91
N GLU A 74 -16.96 -0.17 8.15
CA GLU A 74 -17.75 0.37 9.27
C GLU A 74 -17.36 1.82 9.59
N ASN A 75 -16.05 2.10 9.61
CA ASN A 75 -15.49 3.35 10.12
C ASN A 75 -15.43 4.48 9.09
N TYR A 76 -15.17 4.14 7.82
CA TYR A 76 -14.80 5.11 6.78
C TYR A 76 -15.84 5.28 5.67
N LYS A 77 -16.95 4.54 5.71
CA LYS A 77 -18.11 4.82 4.84
C LYS A 77 -18.66 6.21 5.10
N ASP A 78 -19.48 6.73 4.18
CA ASP A 78 -20.14 8.03 4.37
C ASP A 78 -20.93 8.07 5.69
N GLY A 79 -20.68 9.12 6.49
CA GLY A 79 -21.24 9.28 7.84
C GLY A 79 -20.61 8.39 8.92
N GLY A 80 -19.63 7.57 8.58
CA GLY A 80 -18.87 6.75 9.52
C GLY A 80 -18.01 7.61 10.47
N PRO A 81 -17.69 7.09 11.68
CA PRO A 81 -17.00 7.85 12.71
C PRO A 81 -15.61 8.37 12.30
N MET A 82 -14.96 7.73 11.33
CA MET A 82 -13.63 8.08 10.83
C MET A 82 -13.66 8.70 9.42
N ALA A 83 -14.84 8.90 8.82
CA ALA A 83 -14.96 9.47 7.47
C ALA A 83 -14.34 10.89 7.36
N VAL A 84 -14.33 11.64 8.47
CA VAL A 84 -13.71 12.97 8.57
C VAL A 84 -12.22 12.97 8.19
N PHE A 85 -11.51 11.85 8.41
CA PHE A 85 -10.09 11.77 8.11
C PHE A 85 -9.78 11.91 6.62
N PHE A 86 -10.69 11.54 5.71
CA PHE A 86 -10.47 11.81 4.27
C PHE A 86 -10.37 13.30 3.98
N GLY A 87 -11.25 14.11 4.56
CA GLY A 87 -11.22 15.56 4.41
C GLY A 87 -9.96 16.16 5.04
N LEU A 88 -9.59 15.70 6.24
CA LEU A 88 -8.36 16.13 6.91
C LEU A 88 -7.11 15.77 6.10
N THR A 89 -7.00 14.53 5.62
CA THR A 89 -5.89 14.08 4.77
C THR A 89 -5.83 14.91 3.49
N GLN A 90 -6.96 15.15 2.82
CA GLN A 90 -6.97 15.97 1.60
C GLN A 90 -6.54 17.42 1.86
N ALA A 91 -6.90 17.98 3.02
CA ALA A 91 -6.59 19.36 3.36
C ALA A 91 -5.16 19.56 3.92
N GLN A 92 -4.58 18.54 4.56
CA GLN A 92 -3.38 18.70 5.40
C GLN A 92 -2.22 17.78 5.00
N ALA A 93 -2.47 16.69 4.26
CA ALA A 93 -1.40 15.76 3.93
C ALA A 93 -0.57 16.26 2.76
N LEU A 94 0.75 16.09 2.86
CA LEU A 94 1.69 16.36 1.79
C LEU A 94 2.41 15.06 1.46
N VAL A 95 2.39 14.66 0.19
CA VAL A 95 3.07 13.45 -0.27
C VAL A 95 4.57 13.66 -0.15
N ARG A 96 5.23 12.82 0.64
CA ARG A 96 6.67 12.90 0.80
C ARG A 96 7.38 12.44 -0.48
N PRO A 97 8.42 13.17 -0.98
CA PRO A 97 9.17 12.78 -2.17
C PRO A 97 9.83 11.40 -2.02
N VAL A 98 9.76 10.52 -3.01
CA VAL A 98 10.42 9.22 -2.91
C VAL A 98 11.93 9.40 -3.06
N THR A 99 12.71 9.00 -2.05
CA THR A 99 14.18 9.04 -2.10
C THR A 99 14.82 7.83 -1.39
N PRO A 100 15.91 7.24 -1.93
CA PRO A 100 16.71 6.25 -1.22
C PRO A 100 17.34 6.77 0.08
N GLY A 101 17.54 8.10 0.21
CA GLY A 101 18.15 8.73 1.37
C GLY A 101 17.33 8.64 2.67
N TYR A 102 16.09 8.16 2.62
CA TYR A 102 15.20 8.12 3.79
C TYR A 102 15.76 7.34 4.98
N VAL A 103 16.52 6.27 4.72
CA VAL A 103 17.09 5.44 5.78
C VAL A 103 18.12 6.18 6.63
N VAL A 104 18.80 7.19 6.06
CA VAL A 104 19.74 8.06 6.78
C VAL A 104 18.97 9.22 7.40
N GLN A 105 18.19 9.95 6.60
CA GLN A 105 17.41 11.10 7.05
C GLN A 105 16.53 10.79 8.27
N ALA A 106 15.84 9.65 8.27
CA ALA A 106 15.00 9.24 9.39
C ALA A 106 15.80 9.01 10.68
N LYS A 107 16.99 8.42 10.58
CA LYS A 107 17.86 8.16 11.75
C LYS A 107 18.45 9.44 12.32
N VAL A 108 18.89 10.35 11.45
CA VAL A 108 19.42 11.66 11.88
C VAL A 108 18.32 12.46 12.58
N PHE A 109 17.11 12.48 12.01
CA PHE A 109 15.95 13.13 12.63
C PHE A 109 15.56 12.48 13.97
N GLU A 110 15.52 11.15 14.03
CA GLU A 110 15.23 10.41 15.27
C GLU A 110 16.24 10.75 16.38
N LYS A 111 17.54 10.76 16.05
CA LYS A 111 18.60 11.18 16.97
C LYS A 111 18.40 12.62 17.43
N ALA A 112 18.15 13.55 16.51
CA ALA A 112 17.94 14.96 16.83
C ALA A 112 16.78 15.16 17.82
N LEU A 113 15.65 14.49 17.59
CA LEU A 113 14.52 14.52 18.53
C LEU A 113 14.86 13.91 19.89
N ALA A 114 15.60 12.81 19.92
CA ALA A 114 16.05 12.19 21.17
C ALA A 114 17.00 13.12 21.95
N ASP A 115 17.96 13.76 21.27
CA ASP A 115 18.89 14.71 21.88
C ASP A 115 18.13 15.91 22.46
N ILE A 116 17.18 16.47 21.71
CA ILE A 116 16.30 17.57 22.18
C ILE A 116 15.48 17.14 23.40
N ALA A 117 14.87 15.95 23.35
CA ALA A 117 14.10 15.41 24.48
C ALA A 117 14.96 15.23 25.74
N ASN A 118 16.26 14.99 25.58
CA ASN A 118 17.25 14.89 26.65
C ASN A 118 17.86 16.25 27.07
N GLY A 119 17.34 17.37 26.55
CA GLY A 119 17.72 18.73 26.96
C GLY A 119 18.80 19.39 26.12
N ALA A 120 19.12 18.86 24.93
CA ALA A 120 19.96 19.57 23.98
C ALA A 120 19.29 20.86 23.47
N GLU A 121 20.11 21.82 23.05
CA GLU A 121 19.63 23.10 22.50
C GLU A 121 18.97 22.86 21.13
N VAL A 122 17.71 23.29 20.99
CA VAL A 122 16.86 22.92 19.85
C VAL A 122 17.44 23.38 18.52
N THR A 123 17.87 24.64 18.44
CA THR A 123 18.35 25.22 17.17
C THR A 123 19.63 24.54 16.75
N ALA A 124 20.59 24.44 17.68
CA ALA A 124 21.88 23.82 17.40
C ALA A 124 21.75 22.34 17.01
N THR A 125 20.84 21.60 17.64
CA THR A 125 20.61 20.19 17.30
C THR A 125 19.96 20.02 15.93
N LEU A 126 19.00 20.88 15.57
CA LEU A 126 18.38 20.83 14.25
C LEU A 126 19.35 21.27 13.15
N ASP A 127 20.17 22.29 13.38
CA ASP A 127 21.20 22.72 12.42
C ASP A 127 22.20 21.60 12.14
N ALA A 128 22.70 20.93 13.19
CA ALA A 128 23.60 19.79 13.04
C ALA A 128 22.96 18.62 12.26
N ALA A 129 21.67 18.37 12.49
CA ALA A 129 20.92 17.35 11.76
C ALA A 129 20.78 17.70 10.26
N VAL A 130 20.53 18.98 9.95
CA VAL A 130 20.47 19.48 8.58
C VAL A 130 21.83 19.33 7.89
N ASP A 131 22.91 19.71 8.55
CA ASP A 131 24.27 19.58 8.02
C ASP A 131 24.63 18.13 7.71
N GLU A 132 24.31 17.20 8.62
CA GLU A 132 24.56 15.78 8.43
C GLU A 132 23.76 15.21 7.25
N ILE A 133 22.48 15.57 7.13
CA ILE A 133 21.62 15.16 6.01
C ILE A 133 22.15 15.71 4.68
N ASN A 134 22.53 16.98 4.64
CA ASN A 134 23.05 17.61 3.42
C ASN A 134 24.37 16.97 2.98
N ALA A 135 25.27 16.70 3.92
CA ALA A 135 26.54 16.03 3.64
C ALA A 135 26.32 14.60 3.08
N ASP A 136 25.34 13.87 3.61
CA ASP A 136 24.97 12.54 3.09
C ASP A 136 24.37 12.64 1.69
N ILE A 137 23.47 13.58 1.43
CA ILE A 137 22.91 13.82 0.09
C ILE A 137 24.02 14.12 -0.92
N GLU A 138 24.96 15.02 -0.57
CA GLU A 138 26.10 15.38 -1.43
C GLU A 138 26.99 14.17 -1.72
N LYS A 139 27.35 13.42 -0.68
CA LYS A 139 28.19 12.22 -0.78
C LYS A 139 27.59 11.13 -1.67
N ASN A 140 26.27 11.08 -1.77
CA ASN A 140 25.54 10.11 -2.59
C ASN A 140 25.05 10.71 -3.92
N GLY A 141 25.59 11.85 -4.34
CA GLY A 141 25.27 12.46 -5.65
C GLY A 141 23.79 12.80 -5.80
N GLY A 142 23.15 13.28 -4.72
CA GLY A 142 21.75 13.68 -4.74
C GLY A 142 20.74 12.52 -4.68
N TYR A 143 21.19 11.28 -4.51
CA TYR A 143 20.32 10.08 -4.52
C TYR A 143 19.52 9.89 -5.83
N GLY A 144 20.03 10.41 -6.95
CA GLY A 144 19.37 10.33 -8.25
C GLY A 144 18.28 11.39 -8.49
N HIS A 145 18.27 12.46 -7.70
CA HIS A 145 17.53 13.69 -7.96
C HIS A 145 18.39 14.73 -8.68
#